data_AF-A0A932K8D1-F1
#
_entry.id   AF-A0A932K8D1-F1
#
_cell.length_a   1.000
_cell.length_b   1.000
_cell.length_c   1.000
_cell.angle_alpha   90.00
_cell.angle_beta   90.00
_cell.angle_gamma   90.00
#
_symmetry.space_group_name_H-M   'P 1'
#
loop_
_entity.id
_entity.type
_entity.pdbx_description
1 polymer ?
#
loop_
_entity_poly.entity_id
_entity_poly.type
_entity_poly.pdbx_seq_one_letter_code
_entity_poly.pdbx_strand_id
1 'polypeptide(L)'
;MTQTERDPSLLRLLLFSALEGHELSQRFYESKVPRLHEFLSNYIKDRIADGVFRPVDPLLAARGFIGMVAYFLLIHEIFGVKRPPGLLPEQVVETFVTLFLEGIRR
;
A
#
# COMPACT_ATOMS: atom_id res chain seq x y z
N MET A 1 14.31 5.87 14.09
CA MET A 1 13.18 6.40 13.30
C MET A 1 13.62 6.45 11.85
N THR A 2 13.01 5.60 11.03
CA THR A 2 13.46 5.21 9.69
C THR A 2 13.04 6.22 8.62
N GLN A 3 13.97 6.49 7.70
CA GLN A 3 14.10 7.58 6.73
C GLN A 3 12.91 7.93 5.81
N THR A 4 11.81 7.17 5.82
CA THR A 4 10.70 7.31 4.86
C THR A 4 9.79 8.51 5.11
N GLU A 5 9.77 9.08 6.32
CA GLU A 5 8.98 10.30 6.61
C GLU A 5 9.52 11.59 5.96
N ARG A 6 10.70 11.55 5.30
CA ARG A 6 11.47 12.76 5.01
C ARG A 6 11.36 13.38 3.62
N ASP A 7 10.61 12.85 2.66
CA ASP A 7 10.44 13.60 1.40
C ASP A 7 9.15 13.31 0.63
N PRO A 8 8.09 14.13 0.80
CA PRO A 8 6.89 14.15 -0.04
C PRO A 8 7.18 14.19 -1.55
N SER A 9 8.33 14.75 -1.94
CA SER A 9 8.69 14.88 -3.35
C SER A 9 9.11 13.55 -3.98
N LEU A 10 9.52 12.54 -3.19
CA LEU A 10 9.86 11.22 -3.70
C LEU A 10 8.67 10.52 -4.37
N LEU A 11 7.49 10.55 -3.73
CA LEU A 11 6.29 9.95 -4.29
C LEU A 11 5.84 10.68 -5.56
N ARG A 12 5.93 12.02 -5.55
CA ARG A 12 5.64 12.86 -6.73
C ARG A 12 6.59 12.52 -7.88
N LEU A 13 7.89 12.51 -7.63
CA LEU A 13 8.92 12.22 -8.63
C LEU A 13 8.77 10.82 -9.20
N LEU A 14 8.46 9.84 -8.35
CA LEU A 14 8.20 8.48 -8.79
C LEU A 14 6.98 8.41 -9.72
N LEU A 15 5.87 9.03 -9.34
CA LEU A 15 4.65 9.04 -10.13
C LEU A 15 4.86 9.76 -11.47
N PHE A 16 5.53 10.92 -11.47
CA PHE A 16 5.91 11.62 -12.69
C PHE A 16 6.80 10.75 -13.59
N SER A 17 7.84 10.13 -13.03
CA SER A 17 8.74 9.26 -13.80
C SER A 17 8.00 8.06 -14.40
N ALA A 18 7.00 7.52 -13.69
CA ALA A 18 6.19 6.40 -14.15
C ALA A 18 5.23 6.81 -15.27
N LEU A 19 4.63 8.00 -15.18
CA LEU A 19 3.71 8.52 -16.19
C LEU A 19 4.44 8.92 -17.49
N GLU A 20 5.66 9.46 -17.37
CA GLU A 20 6.51 9.83 -18.50
C GLU A 20 7.29 8.63 -19.11
N GLY A 21 7.17 7.43 -18.52
CA GLY A 21 7.83 6.23 -19.02
C GLY A 21 9.35 6.19 -18.83
N HIS A 22 9.90 6.98 -17.90
CA HIS A 22 11.35 7.05 -17.65
C HIS A 22 11.88 5.78 -16.95
N GLU A 23 13.10 5.35 -17.31
CA GLU A 23 13.80 4.18 -16.72
C GLU A 23 13.88 4.19 -15.19
N LEU A 24 13.90 5.38 -14.57
CA LEU A 24 13.95 5.53 -13.11
C LEU A 24 12.73 4.91 -12.42
N SER A 25 11.56 4.99 -13.06
CA SER A 25 10.32 4.40 -12.56
C SER A 25 10.34 2.87 -12.65
N GLN A 26 10.90 2.33 -13.74
CA GLN A 26 11.05 0.88 -13.93
C GLN A 26 11.99 0.31 -12.87
N ARG A 27 13.16 0.91 -12.67
CA ARG A 27 14.13 0.44 -11.66
C ARG A 27 13.58 0.49 -10.23
N PHE A 28 12.79 1.51 -9.88
CA PHE A 28 12.15 1.58 -8.57
C PHE A 28 10.99 0.59 -8.44
N TYR A 29 10.17 0.46 -9.48
CA TYR A 29 9.08 -0.51 -9.53
C TYR A 29 9.64 -1.92 -9.36
N GLU A 30 10.57 -2.34 -10.22
CA GLU A 30 11.17 -3.68 -10.24
C GLU A 30 11.88 -4.05 -8.93
N SER A 31 12.52 -3.10 -8.25
CA SER A 31 13.32 -3.41 -7.06
C SER A 31 12.53 -3.55 -5.77
N LYS A 32 11.39 -2.85 -5.61
CA LYS A 32 10.67 -2.75 -4.34
C LYS A 32 9.20 -3.18 -4.40
N VAL A 33 8.52 -2.89 -5.50
CA VAL A 33 7.06 -3.07 -5.61
C VAL A 33 6.68 -4.56 -5.72
N PRO A 34 7.28 -5.39 -6.59
CA PRO A 34 7.01 -6.81 -6.66
C PRO A 34 7.23 -7.53 -5.33
N ARG A 35 8.32 -7.23 -4.62
CA ARG A 35 8.67 -7.92 -3.37
C ARG A 35 7.62 -7.77 -2.28
N LEU A 36 7.07 -6.58 -2.10
CA LEU A 36 6.03 -6.35 -1.10
C LEU A 36 4.71 -7.03 -1.49
N HIS A 37 4.33 -6.95 -2.76
CA HIS A 37 3.12 -7.59 -3.27
C HIS A 37 3.19 -9.11 -3.18
N GLU A 38 4.32 -9.70 -3.58
CA GLU A 38 4.57 -11.14 -3.47
C GLU A 38 4.57 -11.61 -2.02
N PHE A 39 5.25 -10.88 -1.13
CA PHE A 39 5.26 -11.19 0.30
C PHE A 39 3.84 -11.26 0.88
N LEU A 40 3.04 -10.21 0.67
CA LEU A 40 1.66 -10.19 1.18
C LEU A 40 0.77 -11.21 0.48
N SER A 41 0.93 -11.42 -0.83
CA SER A 41 0.19 -12.43 -1.58
C SER A 41 0.46 -13.84 -1.04
N ASN A 42 1.73 -14.17 -0.77
CA ASN A 42 2.11 -15.46 -0.18
C ASN A 42 1.53 -15.63 1.22
N TYR A 43 1.63 -14.59 2.06
CA TYR A 43 1.02 -14.62 3.39
C TYR A 43 -0.49 -14.87 3.31
N ILE A 44 -1.22 -14.14 2.47
CA ILE A 44 -2.67 -14.32 2.31
C ILE A 44 -3.00 -15.73 1.82
N LYS A 45 -2.22 -16.27 0.88
CA LYS A 45 -2.37 -17.64 0.37
C LYS A 45 -2.23 -18.67 1.49
N ASP A 46 -1.23 -18.53 2.35
CA ASP A 46 -1.00 -19.44 3.48
C ASP A 46 -2.17 -19.37 4.49
N ARG A 47 -2.67 -18.16 4.79
CA ARG A 47 -3.82 -17.98 5.68
C ARG A 47 -5.14 -18.52 5.11
N ILE A 48 -5.29 -18.55 3.78
CA ILE A 48 -6.41 -19.22 3.11
C ILE A 48 -6.27 -20.75 3.28
N ALA A 49 -5.07 -21.30 3.11
CA ALA A 49 -4.80 -22.73 3.31
C ALA A 49 -5.06 -23.17 4.76
N ASP A 50 -4.75 -22.31 5.73
CA ASP A 50 -5.07 -22.50 7.15
C ASP A 50 -6.58 -22.38 7.47
N GLY A 51 -7.41 -21.98 6.50
CA GLY A 51 -8.85 -21.76 6.67
C GLY A 51 -9.22 -20.50 7.45
N VAL A 52 -8.27 -19.62 7.74
CA VAL A 52 -8.45 -18.38 8.51
C VAL A 52 -9.05 -17.26 7.65
N PHE A 53 -8.61 -17.18 6.39
CA PHE A 53 -9.14 -16.24 5.41
C PHE A 53 -10.08 -16.94 4.42
N ARG A 54 -11.07 -16.21 3.93
CA ARG A 54 -12.01 -16.70 2.89
C ARG A 54 -11.28 -16.88 1.54
N PRO A 55 -11.75 -17.76 0.65
CA PRO A 55 -11.09 -18.03 -0.63
C PRO A 55 -11.22 -16.84 -1.59
N VAL A 56 -10.15 -16.06 -1.72
CA VAL A 56 -10.01 -14.95 -2.68
C VAL A 56 -8.71 -15.09 -3.47
N ASP A 57 -8.58 -14.34 -4.56
CA ASP A 57 -7.30 -14.19 -5.24
C ASP A 57 -6.29 -13.46 -4.30
N PRO A 58 -5.17 -14.11 -3.89
CA PRO A 58 -4.26 -13.54 -2.90
C PRO A 58 -3.53 -12.28 -3.40
N LEU A 59 -3.22 -12.22 -4.70
CA LEU A 59 -2.53 -11.08 -5.29
C LEU A 59 -3.45 -9.87 -5.38
N LEU A 60 -4.71 -10.09 -5.76
CA LEU A 60 -5.74 -9.05 -5.78
C LEU A 60 -5.99 -8.51 -4.36
N ALA A 61 -6.08 -9.38 -3.36
CA ALA A 61 -6.25 -8.98 -1.97
C ALA A 61 -5.05 -8.16 -1.47
N ALA A 62 -3.81 -8.60 -1.75
CA ALA A 62 -2.60 -7.85 -1.41
C ALA A 62 -2.57 -6.46 -2.07
N ARG A 63 -2.88 -6.39 -3.37
CA ARG A 63 -2.99 -5.13 -4.12
C ARG A 63 -4.06 -4.21 -3.55
N GLY A 64 -5.22 -4.75 -3.17
CA GLY A 64 -6.30 -3.99 -2.54
C GLY A 64 -5.86 -3.36 -1.23
N PHE A 65 -5.19 -4.13 -0.36
CA PHE A 65 -4.67 -3.62 0.91
C PHE A 65 -3.62 -2.52 0.70
N ILE A 66 -2.61 -2.78 -0.13
CA ILE A 66 -1.57 -1.79 -0.46
C ILE A 66 -2.21 -0.54 -1.08
N GLY A 67 -3.23 -0.72 -1.92
CA GLY A 67 -3.98 0.36 -2.56
C GLY A 67 -4.64 1.31 -1.56
N MET A 68 -5.22 0.80 -0.47
CA MET A 68 -5.81 1.65 0.58
C MET A 68 -4.77 2.60 1.19
N VAL A 69 -3.59 2.07 1.53
CA VAL A 69 -2.50 2.87 2.09
C VAL A 69 -1.91 3.83 1.05
N ALA A 70 -1.64 3.33 -0.16
CA ALA A 70 -1.03 4.11 -1.23
C ALA A 70 -1.91 5.28 -1.66
N TYR A 71 -3.22 5.05 -1.83
CA TYR A 71 -4.16 6.10 -2.20
C TYR A 71 -4.29 7.16 -1.10
N PHE A 72 -4.34 6.76 0.17
CA PHE A 72 -4.35 7.69 1.30
C PHE A 72 -3.13 8.63 1.29
N LEU A 73 -1.94 8.11 1.02
CA LEU A 73 -0.75 8.95 0.87
C LEU A 73 -0.86 9.87 -0.35
N LEU A 74 -1.34 9.32 -1.47
CA LEU A 74 -1.46 10.05 -2.73
C LEU A 74 -2.35 11.31 -2.60
N ILE A 75 -3.50 11.22 -1.90
CA ILE A 75 -4.39 12.37 -1.71
C ILE A 75 -3.74 13.53 -0.93
N HIS A 76 -2.84 13.22 -0.01
CA HIS A 76 -2.19 14.22 0.82
C HIS A 76 -0.93 14.78 0.15
N GLU A 77 -0.09 13.91 -0.40
CA GLU A 77 1.23 14.32 -0.92
C GLU A 77 1.17 14.90 -2.34
N ILE A 78 0.24 14.41 -3.19
CA ILE A 78 0.09 14.88 -4.58
C ILE A 78 -0.94 16.01 -4.65
N PHE A 79 -2.15 15.75 -4.15
CA PHE A 79 -3.28 16.67 -4.28
C PHE A 79 -3.32 17.76 -3.20
N GLY A 80 -2.45 17.69 -2.19
CA GLY A 80 -2.36 18.72 -1.15
C GLY A 80 -3.60 18.81 -0.26
N VAL A 81 -4.46 17.78 -0.27
CA VAL A 81 -5.62 17.72 0.61
C VAL A 81 -5.10 17.66 2.03
N LYS A 82 -5.51 18.58 2.90
CA LYS A 82 -5.08 18.57 4.30
C LYS A 82 -5.60 17.31 4.98
N ARG A 83 -4.76 16.68 5.80
CA ARG A 83 -5.20 15.58 6.68
C ARG A 83 -6.32 16.11 7.59
N PRO A 84 -7.35 15.30 7.87
CA PRO A 84 -8.34 15.67 8.86
C PRO A 84 -7.66 16.07 10.18
N PRO A 85 -8.05 17.20 10.80
CA PRO A 85 -7.43 17.65 12.03
C PRO A 85 -7.62 16.60 13.13
N GLY A 86 -6.53 16.25 13.81
CA GLY A 86 -6.53 15.27 14.90
C GLY A 86 -6.44 13.80 14.47
N LEU A 87 -6.36 13.49 13.17
CA LEU A 87 -6.17 12.12 12.70
C LEU A 87 -4.71 11.70 12.82
N LEU A 88 -4.43 10.79 13.76
CA LEU A 88 -3.08 10.27 13.99
C LEU A 88 -2.75 9.15 12.98
N PRO A 89 -1.47 9.02 12.55
CA PRO A 89 -1.04 7.95 11.64
C PRO A 89 -1.44 6.55 12.11
N GLU A 90 -1.37 6.29 13.43
CA GLU A 90 -1.69 5.01 14.04
C GLU A 90 -3.17 4.65 13.84
N GLN A 91 -4.06 5.63 13.96
CA GLN A 91 -5.50 5.46 13.77
C GLN A 91 -5.83 5.13 12.30
N VAL A 92 -5.09 5.72 11.35
CA VAL A 92 -5.23 5.40 9.92
C VAL A 92 -4.84 3.95 9.66
N VAL A 93 -3.69 3.53 10.18
CA VAL A 93 -3.19 2.16 10.03
C VAL A 93 -4.16 1.16 10.65
N GLU A 94 -4.59 1.40 11.90
CA GLU A 94 -5.56 0.55 12.60
C GLU A 94 -6.86 0.42 11.80
N THR A 95 -7.36 1.53 11.26
CA THR A 95 -8.58 1.53 10.44
C THR A 95 -8.42 0.68 9.18
N PHE A 96 -7.33 0.84 8.42
CA PHE A 96 -7.12 0.08 7.17
C PHE A 96 -6.88 -1.40 7.43
N VAL A 97 -6.12 -1.75 8.48
CA VAL A 97 -5.91 -3.14 8.87
C VAL A 97 -7.22 -3.78 9.29
N THR A 98 -8.02 -3.10 10.11
CA THR A 98 -9.32 -3.60 10.57
C THR A 98 -10.27 -3.81 9.40
N LEU A 99 -10.44 -2.81 8.53
CA LEU A 99 -11.31 -2.92 7.36
C LEU A 99 -10.91 -4.08 6.44
N PHE A 100 -9.60 -4.25 6.22
CA PHE A 100 -9.11 -5.34 5.39
C PHE A 100 -9.33 -6.72 6.03
N LEU A 101 -8.97 -6.87 7.30
CA LEU A 101 -9.08 -8.13 8.01
C LEU A 101 -10.54 -8.54 8.19
N GLU A 102 -11.42 -7.65 8.64
CA GLU A 102 -12.86 -7.94 8.73
C GLU A 102 -13.46 -8.26 7.35
N GLY A 103 -12.93 -7.66 6.28
CA GLY A 103 -13.36 -7.94 4.91
C GLY A 103 -12.93 -9.31 4.37
N ILE A 104 -11.85 -9.92 4.89
CA ILE A 104 -11.28 -11.17 4.35
C ILE A 104 -11.32 -12.34 5.31
N ARG A 105 -11.57 -12.10 6.61
CA ARG A 105 -11.71 -13.15 7.62
C ARG A 105 -12.92 -14.04 7.29
N ARG A 106 -12.80 -15.31 7.67
CA ARG A 106 -13.90 -16.27 7.60
C ARG A 106 -14.85 -16.14 8.80
#